data_AF-A0A0D9VC81-F1
#
_entry.id   AF-A0A0D9VC81-F1
#
_cell.length_a   1.000
_cell.length_b   1.000
_cell.length_c   1.000
_cell.angle_alpha   90.00
_cell.angle_beta   90.00
_cell.angle_gamma   90.00
#
_symmetry.space_group_name_H-M   'P 1'
#
loop_
_entity.id
_entity.type
_entity.pdbx_description
1 polymer ?
#
loop_
_entity_poly.entity_id
_entity_poly.type
_entity_poly.pdbx_seq_one_letter_code
_entity_poly.pdbx_strand_id
1 'polypeptide(L)'
;MESLAAPKFPPLLPVDKMDDLRAAMAAAAGGDEELESLLRNFHRFSQGYKDALMEAQGLRVNYTSESERRQALESHIADLKSDNERLRRLYTETLFKFTNQMKFHTESRNLKEELEKAKTSLLSMEEEYKREIEQLKLSSEMNCNALENKLNCALVQQATNEAVIKQLNLELEAHKAHIDMLSSRLEEVTADVHQHYKHEVQDLKDVIIVEQEEKNDMHRKLQNAENELRILKTKQAEQQRDSISVQHVETLKQKVMKLRKENETATTAAAAGGRLLRNFHCFSQGYKDALMEAQVLRVSYISESDKRQALESHMKFHTESRNLKEELEKANTRLLSMEEKNKREIEQLKLGSEMNSNALENKLSCALVQQAINEAVINQLNMELEAHKAHIDMLSSRLEEDLKDVIIVEQEEKNDMHRKLDNAENECKSNLTALLTKSILKMKLAEQQRDSVSIQHVETLKQKVMKLRKENESLKRRLASSELDCS
;
A
#
# COMPACT_ATOMS: atom_id res chain seq x y z
N MET A 1 -27.22 -106.67 3.04
CA MET A 1 -27.61 -107.57 1.94
C MET A 1 -26.89 -108.89 2.15
N GLU A 2 -27.57 -109.90 2.69
CA GLU A 2 -27.05 -111.27 2.67
C GLU A 2 -28.27 -112.20 2.66
N SER A 3 -28.57 -112.77 1.49
CA SER A 3 -29.79 -113.56 1.27
C SER A 3 -29.54 -115.01 1.67
N LEU A 4 -29.62 -115.29 2.97
CA LEU A 4 -29.59 -116.66 3.49
C LEU A 4 -30.86 -117.39 3.04
N ALA A 5 -30.76 -118.11 1.93
CA ALA A 5 -31.86 -118.84 1.33
C ALA A 5 -32.39 -119.92 2.28
N ALA A 6 -33.71 -119.92 2.49
CA ALA A 6 -34.37 -120.90 3.36
C ALA A 6 -34.16 -122.34 2.85
N PRO A 7 -33.73 -123.30 3.70
CA PRO A 7 -33.61 -124.70 3.30
C PRO A 7 -34.95 -125.30 2.89
N LYS A 8 -35.10 -125.64 1.59
CA LYS A 8 -36.23 -126.41 1.09
C LYS A 8 -36.12 -127.86 1.57
N PHE A 9 -36.78 -128.18 2.67
CA PHE A 9 -36.98 -129.57 3.07
C PHE A 9 -37.83 -130.33 2.02
N PRO A 10 -37.54 -131.62 1.74
CA PRO A 10 -38.34 -132.42 0.82
C PRO A 10 -39.78 -132.61 1.30
N PRO A 11 -40.75 -132.85 0.40
CA PRO A 11 -42.08 -133.32 0.78
C PRO A 11 -41.97 -134.68 1.50
N LEU A 12 -42.56 -134.78 2.69
CA LEU A 12 -42.72 -136.07 3.37
C LEU A 12 -43.74 -136.93 2.61
N LEU A 13 -43.47 -138.24 2.53
CA LEU A 13 -44.35 -139.20 1.86
C LEU A 13 -45.68 -139.38 2.64
N PRO A 14 -46.78 -139.72 1.94
CA PRO A 14 -48.06 -140.01 2.60
C PRO A 14 -47.95 -141.13 3.65
N VAL A 15 -48.76 -141.02 4.71
CA VAL A 15 -48.73 -141.89 5.90
C VAL A 15 -49.38 -143.26 5.64
N ASP A 16 -50.07 -143.42 4.52
CA ASP A 16 -50.98 -144.53 4.17
C ASP A 16 -50.28 -145.86 3.80
N LYS A 17 -49.13 -146.16 4.42
CA LYS A 17 -48.36 -147.42 4.25
C LYS A 17 -47.83 -148.02 5.55
N MET A 18 -48.37 -147.62 6.71
CA MET A 18 -48.08 -148.26 8.00
C MET A 18 -49.00 -149.45 8.33
N ASP A 19 -50.24 -149.45 7.83
CA ASP A 19 -51.22 -150.49 8.21
C ASP A 19 -51.04 -151.83 7.47
N ASP A 20 -50.44 -151.84 6.26
CA ASP A 20 -50.16 -153.08 5.51
C ASP A 20 -49.21 -154.04 6.26
N LEU A 21 -48.28 -153.50 7.08
CA LEU A 21 -47.39 -154.31 7.91
C LEU A 21 -48.10 -155.03 9.06
N ARG A 22 -49.32 -154.60 9.41
CA ARG A 22 -50.11 -155.15 10.53
C ARG A 22 -50.74 -156.51 10.21
N ALA A 23 -50.89 -156.85 8.93
CA ALA A 23 -51.51 -158.09 8.47
C ALA A 23 -50.52 -159.26 8.28
N ALA A 24 -49.21 -158.98 8.18
CA ALA A 24 -48.22 -159.97 7.74
C ALA A 24 -47.59 -160.83 8.86
N MET A 25 -47.77 -160.47 10.14
CA MET A 25 -47.10 -161.13 11.27
C MET A 25 -47.93 -162.20 12.02
N ALA A 26 -49.10 -162.56 11.51
CA ALA A 26 -50.06 -163.43 12.21
C ALA A 26 -49.86 -164.96 12.02
N ALA A 27 -48.71 -165.41 11.51
CA ALA A 27 -48.54 -166.79 11.01
C ALA A 27 -47.15 -167.44 11.30
N ALA A 28 -46.68 -167.36 12.54
CA ALA A 28 -45.59 -168.21 13.06
C ALA A 28 -45.86 -168.55 14.53
N ALA A 29 -45.89 -169.85 14.88
CA ALA A 29 -46.31 -170.29 16.21
C ALA A 29 -45.13 -170.66 17.11
N GLY A 30 -45.09 -170.10 18.32
CA GLY A 30 -44.17 -170.49 19.41
C GLY A 30 -43.30 -169.36 19.95
N GLY A 31 -43.87 -168.45 20.75
CA GLY A 31 -43.12 -167.33 21.38
C GLY A 31 -44.00 -166.18 21.89
N ASP A 32 -44.98 -166.49 22.73
CA ASP A 32 -46.14 -165.61 23.02
C ASP A 32 -45.75 -164.22 23.60
N GLU A 33 -44.74 -164.16 24.48
CA GLU A 33 -44.31 -162.89 25.10
C GLU A 33 -43.41 -162.01 24.21
N GLU A 34 -42.67 -162.58 23.26
CA GLU A 34 -41.81 -161.78 22.36
C GLU A 34 -42.63 -160.99 21.34
N LEU A 35 -43.74 -161.55 20.85
CA LEU A 35 -44.63 -160.89 19.90
C LEU A 35 -45.44 -159.75 20.56
N GLU A 36 -45.96 -159.97 21.76
CA GLU A 36 -46.59 -158.92 22.58
C GLU A 36 -45.60 -157.79 22.90
N SER A 37 -44.36 -158.13 23.26
CA SER A 37 -43.27 -157.16 23.47
C SER A 37 -42.99 -156.34 22.19
N LEU A 38 -42.89 -157.00 21.03
CA LEU A 38 -42.68 -156.33 19.74
C LEU A 38 -43.84 -155.39 19.38
N LEU A 39 -45.09 -155.81 19.58
CA LEU A 39 -46.28 -155.00 19.31
C LEU A 39 -46.40 -153.78 20.25
N ARG A 40 -46.06 -153.94 21.54
CA ARG A 40 -45.97 -152.83 22.51
C ARG A 40 -44.85 -151.85 22.13
N ASN A 41 -43.69 -152.35 21.71
CA ASN A 41 -42.60 -151.51 21.23
C ASN A 41 -42.98 -150.77 19.94
N PHE A 42 -43.70 -151.41 19.01
CA PHE A 42 -44.22 -150.75 17.80
C PHE A 42 -45.27 -149.68 18.11
N HIS A 43 -46.20 -149.92 19.05
CA HIS A 43 -47.15 -148.89 19.49
C HIS A 43 -46.45 -147.72 20.19
N ARG A 44 -45.46 -148.00 21.05
CA ARG A 44 -44.63 -146.97 21.69
C ARG A 44 -43.85 -146.14 20.67
N PHE A 45 -43.29 -146.78 19.64
CA PHE A 45 -42.60 -146.10 18.54
C PHE A 45 -43.56 -145.29 17.66
N SER A 46 -44.72 -145.84 17.30
CA SER A 46 -45.75 -145.16 16.50
C SER A 46 -46.31 -143.94 17.22
N GLN A 47 -46.56 -144.03 18.53
CA GLN A 47 -46.99 -142.90 19.34
C GLN A 47 -45.87 -141.86 19.46
N GLY A 48 -44.64 -142.27 19.82
CA GLY A 48 -43.50 -141.35 19.88
C GLY A 48 -43.19 -140.65 18.54
N TYR A 49 -43.43 -141.32 17.41
CA TYR A 49 -43.34 -140.71 16.07
C TYR A 49 -44.45 -139.68 15.84
N LYS A 50 -45.69 -139.95 16.25
CA LYS A 50 -46.80 -138.98 16.18
C LYS A 50 -46.55 -137.78 17.08
N ASP A 51 -46.08 -138.00 18.30
CA ASP A 51 -45.76 -136.95 19.26
C ASP A 51 -44.62 -136.06 18.73
N ALA A 52 -43.53 -136.66 18.25
CA ALA A 52 -42.42 -135.94 17.62
C ALA A 52 -42.82 -135.22 16.31
N LEU A 53 -43.76 -135.77 15.53
CA LEU A 53 -44.29 -135.13 14.34
C LEU A 53 -45.16 -133.91 14.71
N MET A 54 -45.98 -134.01 15.76
CA MET A 54 -46.76 -132.88 16.28
C MET A 54 -45.86 -131.80 16.86
N GLU A 55 -44.81 -132.18 17.61
CA GLU A 55 -43.79 -131.27 18.11
C GLU A 55 -43.06 -130.56 16.96
N ALA A 56 -42.58 -131.29 15.95
CA ALA A 56 -41.91 -130.73 14.79
C ALA A 56 -42.82 -129.77 13.98
N GLN A 57 -44.12 -130.07 13.88
CA GLN A 57 -45.08 -129.16 13.25
C GLN A 57 -45.34 -127.90 14.08
N GLY A 58 -45.46 -128.03 15.42
CA GLY A 58 -45.59 -126.89 16.33
C GLY A 58 -44.35 -125.99 16.31
N LEU A 59 -43.15 -126.59 16.41
CA LEU A 59 -41.86 -125.89 16.28
C LEU A 59 -41.73 -125.16 14.95
N ARG A 60 -42.20 -125.76 13.83
CA ARG A 60 -42.22 -125.09 12.52
C ARG A 60 -43.11 -123.85 12.50
N VAL A 61 -44.33 -123.91 13.05
CA VAL A 61 -45.25 -122.76 13.12
C VAL A 61 -44.69 -121.67 14.05
N ASN A 62 -44.15 -122.06 15.20
CA ASN A 62 -43.48 -121.14 16.14
C ASN A 62 -42.26 -120.46 15.49
N TYR A 63 -41.46 -121.21 14.74
CA TYR A 63 -40.31 -120.67 14.00
C TYR A 63 -40.74 -119.65 12.94
N THR A 64 -41.80 -119.93 12.17
CA THR A 64 -42.33 -118.98 11.18
C THR A 64 -42.81 -117.70 11.86
N SER A 65 -43.62 -117.79 12.92
CA SER A 65 -44.14 -116.58 13.60
C SER A 65 -43.06 -115.77 14.31
N GLU A 66 -42.02 -116.41 14.87
CA GLU A 66 -40.86 -115.73 15.44
C GLU A 66 -39.94 -115.12 14.35
N SER A 67 -39.87 -115.73 13.17
CA SER A 67 -39.17 -115.15 12.01
C SER A 67 -39.88 -113.90 11.47
N GLU A 68 -41.22 -113.94 11.36
CA GLU A 68 -42.05 -112.79 10.99
C GLU A 68 -41.96 -111.67 12.03
N ARG A 69 -42.02 -112.02 13.32
CA ARG A 69 -41.81 -111.10 14.45
C ARG A 69 -40.44 -110.43 14.38
N ARG A 70 -39.38 -111.20 14.11
CA ARG A 70 -38.01 -110.67 13.96
C ARG A 70 -37.90 -109.72 12.77
N GLN A 71 -38.45 -110.09 11.62
CA GLN A 71 -38.44 -109.24 10.42
C GLN A 71 -39.17 -107.90 10.66
N ALA A 72 -40.30 -107.92 11.38
CA ALA A 72 -41.01 -106.70 11.76
C ALA A 72 -40.18 -105.81 12.72
N LEU A 73 -39.49 -106.40 13.70
CA LEU A 73 -38.59 -105.69 14.60
C LEU A 73 -37.36 -105.12 13.87
N GLU A 74 -36.78 -105.87 12.93
CA GLU A 74 -35.66 -105.41 12.11
C GLU A 74 -36.03 -104.23 11.21
N SER A 75 -37.24 -104.25 10.61
CA SER A 75 -37.79 -103.10 9.89
C SER A 75 -37.93 -101.89 10.81
N HIS A 76 -38.57 -102.06 11.97
CA HIS A 76 -38.77 -100.95 12.92
C HIS A 76 -37.45 -100.36 13.44
N ILE A 77 -36.42 -101.20 13.62
CA ILE A 77 -35.06 -100.74 13.98
C ILE A 77 -34.41 -99.96 12.82
N ALA A 78 -34.67 -100.31 11.56
CA ALA A 78 -34.21 -99.55 10.40
C ALA A 78 -34.91 -98.18 10.30
N ASP A 79 -36.24 -98.15 10.50
CA ASP A 79 -37.04 -96.93 10.52
C ASP A 79 -36.58 -95.97 11.63
N LEU A 80 -36.43 -96.47 12.86
CA LEU A 80 -35.92 -95.68 14.00
C LEU A 80 -34.50 -95.14 13.77
N LYS A 81 -33.62 -95.87 13.06
CA LYS A 81 -32.29 -95.37 12.68
C LYS A 81 -32.39 -94.25 11.64
N SER A 82 -33.26 -94.40 10.64
CA SER A 82 -33.52 -93.38 9.62
C SER A 82 -34.03 -92.08 10.25
N ASP A 83 -34.98 -92.20 11.19
CA ASP A 83 -35.54 -91.05 11.91
C ASP A 83 -34.55 -90.43 12.91
N ASN A 84 -33.70 -91.21 13.56
CA ASN A 84 -32.62 -90.65 14.39
C ASN A 84 -31.66 -89.79 13.55
N GLU A 85 -31.30 -90.25 12.35
CA GLU A 85 -30.43 -89.51 11.43
C GLU A 85 -31.14 -88.32 10.76
N ARG A 86 -32.46 -88.38 10.57
CA ARG A 86 -33.28 -87.23 10.16
C ARG A 86 -33.33 -86.16 11.26
N LEU A 87 -33.52 -86.56 12.51
CA LEU A 87 -33.53 -85.66 13.68
C LEU A 87 -32.15 -85.03 13.93
N ARG A 88 -31.05 -85.79 13.80
CA ARG A 88 -29.68 -85.25 13.88
C ARG A 88 -29.45 -84.11 12.89
N ARG A 89 -29.80 -84.31 11.62
CA ARG A 89 -29.65 -83.31 10.55
C ARG A 89 -30.52 -82.07 10.80
N LEU A 90 -31.78 -82.24 11.20
CA LEU A 90 -32.65 -81.13 11.57
C LEU A 90 -32.11 -80.33 12.76
N TYR A 91 -31.54 -81.00 13.77
CA TYR A 91 -30.96 -80.35 14.95
C TYR A 91 -29.69 -79.58 14.61
N THR A 92 -28.75 -80.16 13.85
CA THR A 92 -27.52 -79.47 13.43
C THR A 92 -27.80 -78.32 12.47
N GLU A 93 -28.76 -78.47 11.54
CA GLU A 93 -29.20 -77.38 10.66
C GLU A 93 -29.83 -76.22 11.46
N THR A 94 -30.64 -76.54 12.48
CA THR A 94 -31.27 -75.53 13.35
C THR A 94 -30.22 -74.79 14.18
N LEU A 95 -29.27 -75.50 14.80
CA LEU A 95 -28.15 -74.89 15.52
C LEU A 95 -27.25 -74.04 14.60
N PHE A 96 -27.01 -74.47 13.37
CA PHE A 96 -26.24 -73.71 12.39
C PHE A 96 -26.94 -72.40 11.98
N LYS A 97 -28.25 -72.46 11.69
CA LYS A 97 -29.08 -71.27 11.43
C LYS A 97 -29.07 -70.29 12.61
N PHE A 98 -29.28 -70.79 13.83
CA PHE A 98 -29.23 -69.97 15.04
C PHE A 98 -27.84 -69.34 15.27
N THR A 99 -26.76 -70.11 15.07
CA THR A 99 -25.38 -69.61 15.19
C THR A 99 -25.10 -68.48 14.20
N ASN A 100 -25.57 -68.59 12.96
CA ASN A 100 -25.39 -67.55 11.95
C ASN A 100 -26.26 -66.31 12.23
N GLN A 101 -27.47 -66.47 12.75
CA GLN A 101 -28.30 -65.36 13.24
C GLN A 101 -27.62 -64.62 14.42
N MET A 102 -27.03 -65.35 15.36
CA MET A 102 -26.29 -64.77 16.48
C MET A 102 -25.02 -64.02 16.05
N LYS A 103 -24.30 -64.51 15.03
CA LYS A 103 -23.18 -63.78 14.41
C LYS A 103 -23.63 -62.47 13.79
N PHE A 104 -24.62 -62.52 12.88
CA PHE A 104 -25.16 -61.33 12.22
C PHE A 104 -25.72 -60.31 13.21
N HIS A 105 -26.40 -60.74 14.28
CA HIS A 105 -26.86 -59.84 15.34
C HIS A 105 -25.67 -59.20 16.09
N THR A 106 -24.58 -59.92 16.31
CA THR A 106 -23.38 -59.38 16.98
C THR A 106 -22.67 -58.38 16.07
N GLU A 107 -22.46 -58.71 14.79
CA GLU A 107 -21.89 -57.83 13.77
C GLU A 107 -22.73 -56.54 13.61
N SER A 108 -24.06 -56.66 13.52
CA SER A 108 -24.99 -55.53 13.45
C SER A 108 -24.97 -54.66 14.71
N ARG A 109 -24.78 -55.24 15.90
CA ARG A 109 -24.59 -54.48 17.15
C ARG A 109 -23.28 -53.69 17.11
N ASN A 110 -22.17 -54.33 16.74
CA ASN A 110 -20.86 -53.70 16.68
C ASN A 110 -20.87 -52.50 15.70
N LEU A 111 -21.43 -52.69 14.49
CA LEU A 111 -21.58 -51.62 13.50
C LEU A 111 -22.45 -50.45 14.01
N LYS A 112 -23.49 -50.74 14.81
CA LYS A 112 -24.29 -49.68 15.45
C LYS A 112 -23.49 -48.91 16.51
N GLU A 113 -22.68 -49.59 17.31
CA GLU A 113 -21.82 -48.95 18.31
C GLU A 113 -20.71 -48.12 17.66
N GLU A 114 -20.15 -48.57 16.54
CA GLU A 114 -19.18 -47.80 15.74
C GLU A 114 -19.83 -46.57 15.08
N LEU A 115 -21.04 -46.71 14.55
CA LEU A 115 -21.81 -45.60 13.97
C LEU A 115 -22.11 -44.50 15.00
N GLU A 116 -22.56 -44.86 16.21
CA GLU A 116 -22.82 -43.86 17.26
C GLU A 116 -21.51 -43.22 17.78
N LYS A 117 -20.38 -43.94 17.84
CA LYS A 117 -19.06 -43.36 18.16
C LYS A 117 -18.57 -42.39 17.08
N ALA A 118 -18.75 -42.73 15.79
CA ALA A 118 -18.40 -41.86 14.68
C ALA A 118 -19.26 -40.58 14.70
N LYS A 119 -20.55 -40.72 15.02
CA LYS A 119 -21.51 -39.62 15.13
C LYS A 119 -21.23 -38.67 16.31
N THR A 120 -20.86 -39.17 17.49
CA THR A 120 -20.45 -38.29 18.60
C THR A 120 -19.13 -37.59 18.33
N SER A 121 -18.17 -38.29 17.69
CA SER A 121 -16.91 -37.67 17.24
C SER A 121 -17.14 -36.55 16.21
N LEU A 122 -18.05 -36.77 15.25
CA LEU A 122 -18.43 -35.77 14.24
C LEU A 122 -19.07 -34.53 14.86
N LEU A 123 -20.00 -34.70 15.80
CA LEU A 123 -20.63 -33.59 16.52
C LEU A 123 -19.61 -32.78 17.34
N SER A 124 -18.68 -33.44 18.03
CA SER A 124 -17.60 -32.76 18.77
C SER A 124 -16.72 -31.92 17.83
N MET A 125 -16.41 -32.45 16.64
CA MET A 125 -15.62 -31.76 15.62
C MET A 125 -16.38 -30.58 14.98
N GLU A 126 -17.69 -30.71 14.78
CA GLU A 126 -18.56 -29.60 14.32
C GLU A 126 -18.61 -28.47 15.36
N GLU A 127 -18.72 -28.81 16.65
CA GLU A 127 -18.65 -27.84 17.76
C GLU A 127 -17.26 -27.21 17.93
N GLU A 128 -16.18 -27.87 17.51
CA GLU A 128 -14.82 -27.29 17.46
C GLU A 128 -14.69 -26.31 16.30
N TYR A 129 -14.99 -26.72 15.08
CA TYR A 129 -14.95 -25.82 13.91
C TYR A 129 -15.88 -24.61 14.08
N LYS A 130 -17.05 -24.77 14.71
CA LYS A 130 -17.93 -23.64 15.01
C LYS A 130 -17.24 -22.63 15.94
N ARG A 131 -16.58 -23.09 17.01
CA ARG A 131 -15.83 -22.23 17.94
C ARG A 131 -14.65 -21.54 17.25
N GLU A 132 -13.90 -22.25 16.41
CA GLU A 132 -12.82 -21.66 15.61
C GLU A 132 -13.33 -20.58 14.65
N ILE A 133 -14.44 -20.83 13.95
CA ILE A 133 -15.09 -19.86 13.06
C ILE A 133 -15.58 -18.62 13.82
N GLU A 134 -16.15 -18.79 15.02
CA GLU A 134 -16.58 -17.67 15.88
C GLU A 134 -15.37 -16.87 16.39
N GLN A 135 -14.29 -17.53 16.80
CA GLN A 135 -13.04 -16.86 17.21
C GLN A 135 -12.36 -16.12 16.05
N LEU A 136 -12.33 -16.71 14.85
CA LEU A 136 -11.78 -16.09 13.64
C LEU A 136 -12.61 -14.86 13.23
N LYS A 137 -13.95 -14.92 13.32
CA LYS A 137 -14.82 -13.76 13.09
C LYS A 137 -14.49 -12.61 14.04
N LEU A 138 -14.49 -12.86 15.35
CA LEU A 138 -14.17 -11.84 16.36
C LEU A 138 -12.76 -11.24 16.16
N SER A 139 -11.77 -12.09 15.85
CA SER A 139 -10.42 -11.63 15.52
C SER A 139 -10.40 -10.76 14.26
N SER A 140 -11.11 -11.15 13.20
CA SER A 140 -11.21 -10.36 11.97
C SER A 140 -11.91 -9.01 12.19
N GLU A 141 -12.97 -8.97 13.00
CA GLU A 141 -13.69 -7.75 13.36
C GLU A 141 -12.81 -6.79 14.16
N MET A 142 -12.10 -7.29 15.17
CA MET A 142 -11.11 -6.50 15.93
C MET A 142 -10.00 -5.92 15.02
N ASN A 143 -9.51 -6.71 14.06
CA ASN A 143 -8.50 -6.25 13.10
C ASN A 143 -9.04 -5.22 12.12
N CYS A 144 -10.25 -5.39 11.59
CA CYS A 144 -10.93 -4.40 10.76
C CYS A 144 -11.11 -3.08 11.50
N ASN A 145 -11.65 -3.11 12.72
CA ASN A 145 -11.84 -1.94 13.56
C ASN A 145 -10.49 -1.24 13.88
N ALA A 146 -9.42 -2.00 14.09
CA ALA A 146 -8.08 -1.44 14.31
C ALA A 146 -7.46 -0.81 13.05
N LEU A 147 -7.78 -1.31 11.85
CA LEU A 147 -7.35 -0.75 10.57
C LEU A 147 -8.17 0.50 10.20
N GLU A 148 -9.49 0.47 10.42
CA GLU A 148 -10.39 1.61 10.21
C GLU A 148 -9.99 2.81 11.10
N ASN A 149 -9.71 2.57 12.38
CA ASN A 149 -9.20 3.62 13.27
C ASN A 149 -7.85 4.20 12.79
N LYS A 150 -6.93 3.38 12.28
CA LYS A 150 -5.68 3.86 11.69
C LYS A 150 -5.91 4.70 10.43
N LEU A 151 -6.82 4.26 9.55
CA LEU A 151 -7.20 4.98 8.33
C LEU A 151 -7.82 6.35 8.67
N ASN A 152 -8.76 6.39 9.62
CA ASN A 152 -9.39 7.63 10.07
C ASN A 152 -8.37 8.61 10.67
N CYS A 153 -7.43 8.14 11.49
CA CYS A 153 -6.32 8.97 11.98
C CYS A 153 -5.42 9.49 10.85
N ALA A 154 -5.11 8.66 9.85
CA ALA A 154 -4.31 9.07 8.70
C ALA A 154 -5.02 10.13 7.83
N LEU A 155 -6.33 9.98 7.60
CA LEU A 155 -7.15 10.96 6.88
C LEU A 155 -7.24 12.31 7.61
N VAL A 156 -7.39 12.30 8.94
CA VAL A 156 -7.37 13.52 9.76
C VAL A 156 -6.00 14.20 9.72
N GLN A 157 -4.90 13.44 9.77
CA GLN A 157 -3.55 13.99 9.62
C GLN A 157 -3.32 14.55 8.21
N GLN A 158 -3.79 13.86 7.17
CA GLN A 158 -3.71 14.34 5.78
C GLN A 158 -4.44 15.68 5.60
N ALA A 159 -5.69 15.78 6.06
CA ALA A 159 -6.46 17.03 6.00
C ALA A 159 -5.80 18.16 6.80
N THR A 160 -5.20 17.85 7.95
CA THR A 160 -4.43 18.82 8.76
C THR A 160 -3.19 19.31 8.02
N ASN A 161 -2.41 18.40 7.42
CA ASN A 161 -1.22 18.73 6.63
C ASN A 161 -1.58 19.56 5.40
N GLU A 162 -2.67 19.23 4.70
CA GLU A 162 -3.14 19.98 3.53
C GLU A 162 -3.59 21.40 3.90
N ALA A 163 -4.24 21.58 5.06
CA ALA A 163 -4.58 22.90 5.58
C ALA A 163 -3.33 23.74 5.93
N VAL A 164 -2.31 23.12 6.54
CA VAL A 164 -1.02 23.79 6.82
C VAL A 164 -0.29 24.18 5.54
N ILE A 165 -0.26 23.30 4.52
CA ILE A 165 0.34 23.61 3.21
C ILE A 165 -0.39 24.77 2.52
N LYS A 166 -1.74 24.79 2.59
CA LYS A 166 -2.55 25.90 2.07
C LYS A 166 -2.24 27.22 2.79
N GLN A 167 -2.08 27.20 4.11
CA GLN A 167 -1.72 28.39 4.90
C GLN A 167 -0.31 28.90 4.55
N LEU A 168 0.69 28.02 4.52
CA LEU A 168 2.08 28.38 4.19
C LEU A 168 2.21 28.95 2.77
N ASN A 169 1.43 28.45 1.81
CA ASN A 169 1.39 29.02 0.45
C ASN A 169 0.80 30.44 0.43
N LEU A 170 -0.25 30.72 1.22
CA LEU A 170 -0.82 32.07 1.34
C LEU A 170 0.17 33.05 1.97
N GLU A 171 0.89 32.62 3.01
CA GLU A 171 1.94 33.40 3.66
C GLU A 171 3.13 33.66 2.71
N LEU A 172 3.51 32.66 1.91
CA LEU A 172 4.58 32.78 0.90
C LEU A 172 4.23 33.81 -0.19
N GLU A 173 3.01 33.79 -0.74
CA GLU A 173 2.58 34.79 -1.73
C GLU A 173 2.46 36.20 -1.11
N ALA A 174 1.99 36.31 0.14
CA ALA A 174 1.97 37.59 0.86
C ALA A 174 3.39 38.15 1.08
N HIS A 175 4.36 37.28 1.40
CA HIS A 175 5.76 37.68 1.53
C HIS A 175 6.40 38.08 0.20
N LYS A 176 6.11 37.38 -0.91
CA LYS A 176 6.53 37.80 -2.26
C LYS A 176 6.03 39.21 -2.60
N ALA A 177 4.72 39.44 -2.48
CA ALA A 177 4.12 40.74 -2.77
C ALA A 177 4.70 41.88 -1.89
N HIS A 178 5.10 41.57 -0.66
CA HIS A 178 5.80 42.52 0.21
C HIS A 178 7.24 42.79 -0.23
N ILE A 179 7.97 41.78 -0.72
CA ILE A 179 9.32 41.93 -1.31
C ILE A 179 9.25 42.76 -2.59
N ASP A 180 8.26 42.50 -3.46
CA ASP A 180 8.05 43.25 -4.70
C ASP A 180 7.77 44.73 -4.40
N MET A 181 6.87 45.01 -3.45
CA MET A 181 6.56 46.37 -2.98
C MET A 181 7.79 47.10 -2.41
N LEU A 182 8.60 46.43 -1.59
CA LEU A 182 9.85 47.01 -1.09
C LEU A 182 10.88 47.25 -2.20
N SER A 183 10.91 46.38 -3.21
CA SER A 183 11.81 46.51 -4.36
C SER A 183 11.42 47.71 -5.22
N SER A 184 10.13 47.86 -5.58
CA SER A 184 9.64 49.04 -6.30
C SER A 184 9.89 50.34 -5.55
N ARG A 185 9.74 50.35 -4.21
CA ARG A 185 10.03 51.54 -3.40
C ARG A 185 11.53 51.84 -3.27
N LEU A 186 12.39 50.83 -3.39
CA LEU A 186 13.84 51.00 -3.46
C LEU A 186 14.26 51.56 -4.82
N GLU A 187 13.63 51.11 -5.91
CA GLU A 187 13.82 51.67 -7.26
C GLU A 187 13.38 53.13 -7.32
N GLU A 188 12.21 53.47 -6.77
CA GLU A 188 11.68 54.84 -6.64
C GLU A 188 12.67 55.76 -5.91
N VAL A 189 13.10 55.39 -4.69
CA VAL A 189 14.09 56.17 -3.92
C VAL A 189 15.43 56.27 -4.63
N THR A 190 15.85 55.23 -5.36
CA THR A 190 17.10 55.26 -6.15
C THR A 190 16.99 56.23 -7.33
N ALA A 191 15.84 56.26 -8.00
CA ALA A 191 15.56 57.18 -9.09
C ALA A 191 15.50 58.64 -8.59
N ASP A 192 14.81 58.90 -7.48
CA ASP A 192 14.73 60.22 -6.86
C ASP A 192 16.11 60.74 -6.42
N VAL A 193 16.92 59.92 -5.75
CA VAL A 193 18.29 60.30 -5.34
C VAL A 193 19.20 60.54 -6.54
N HIS A 194 19.12 59.69 -7.57
CA HIS A 194 19.86 59.91 -8.81
C HIS A 194 19.40 61.19 -9.53
N GLN A 195 18.10 61.48 -9.52
CA GLN A 195 17.53 62.70 -10.09
C GLN A 195 17.93 63.95 -9.30
N HIS A 196 17.98 63.90 -7.96
CA HIS A 196 18.47 64.99 -7.13
C HIS A 196 19.91 65.34 -7.48
N TYR A 197 20.83 64.38 -7.41
CA TYR A 197 22.25 64.62 -7.74
C TYR A 197 22.45 65.05 -9.20
N LYS A 198 21.61 64.60 -10.13
CA LYS A 198 21.65 65.07 -11.53
C LYS A 198 21.29 66.55 -11.67
N HIS A 199 20.33 67.06 -10.89
CA HIS A 199 19.99 68.50 -10.86
C HIS A 199 21.08 69.29 -10.14
N GLU A 200 21.53 68.85 -8.96
CA GLU A 200 22.59 69.51 -8.18
C GLU A 200 23.91 69.63 -9.00
N VAL A 201 24.29 68.58 -9.73
CA VAL A 201 25.45 68.59 -10.65
C VAL A 201 25.21 69.47 -11.90
N GLN A 202 23.96 69.82 -12.22
CA GLN A 202 23.65 70.78 -13.28
C GLN A 202 23.69 72.22 -12.75
N ASP A 203 23.02 72.49 -11.63
CA ASP A 203 23.03 73.80 -10.97
C ASP A 203 24.48 74.26 -10.66
N LEU A 204 25.32 73.35 -10.18
CA LEU A 204 26.75 73.62 -9.94
C LEU A 204 27.53 73.96 -11.22
N LYS A 205 27.21 73.35 -12.38
CA LYS A 205 27.85 73.73 -13.66
C LYS A 205 27.40 75.11 -14.09
N ASP A 206 26.11 75.42 -13.95
CA ASP A 206 25.56 76.69 -14.39
C ASP A 206 26.10 77.85 -13.52
N VAL A 207 26.30 77.62 -12.22
CA VAL A 207 27.08 78.52 -11.34
C VAL A 207 28.53 78.67 -11.81
N ILE A 208 29.25 77.58 -12.10
CA ILE A 208 30.64 77.61 -12.58
C ILE A 208 30.77 78.38 -13.92
N ILE A 209 29.78 78.27 -14.81
CA ILE A 209 29.72 79.04 -16.06
C ILE A 209 29.62 80.54 -15.76
N VAL A 210 28.68 80.94 -14.89
CA VAL A 210 28.51 82.36 -14.49
C VAL A 210 29.76 82.92 -13.81
N GLU A 211 30.34 82.22 -12.84
CA GLU A 211 31.60 82.64 -12.20
C GLU A 211 32.74 82.82 -13.20
N GLN A 212 32.82 81.93 -14.20
CA GLN A 212 33.85 82.02 -15.24
C GLN A 212 33.55 83.13 -16.26
N GLU A 213 32.30 83.51 -16.51
CA GLU A 213 31.95 84.73 -17.26
C GLU A 213 32.27 86.01 -16.49
N GLU A 214 31.95 86.08 -15.19
CA GLU A 214 32.30 87.23 -14.33
C GLU A 214 33.82 87.41 -14.22
N LYS A 215 34.56 86.32 -14.01
CA LYS A 215 36.03 86.30 -14.02
C LYS A 215 36.61 86.80 -15.35
N ASN A 216 36.02 86.42 -16.48
CA ASN A 216 36.42 86.92 -17.79
C ASN A 216 36.13 88.42 -17.93
N ASP A 217 34.99 88.91 -17.44
CA ASP A 217 34.66 90.33 -17.49
C ASP A 217 35.54 91.17 -16.57
N MET A 218 35.84 90.69 -15.36
CA MET A 218 36.78 91.33 -14.45
C MET A 218 38.21 91.34 -15.01
N HIS A 219 38.62 90.32 -15.78
CA HIS A 219 39.88 90.35 -16.52
C HIS A 219 39.89 91.42 -17.63
N ARG A 220 38.79 91.59 -18.39
CA ARG A 220 38.64 92.69 -19.36
C ARG A 220 38.71 94.06 -18.68
N LYS A 221 38.02 94.24 -17.55
CA LYS A 221 38.04 95.48 -16.74
C LYS A 221 39.45 95.80 -16.24
N LEU A 222 40.18 94.81 -15.73
CA LEU A 222 41.58 94.94 -15.30
C LEU A 222 42.48 95.37 -16.47
N GLN A 223 42.40 94.67 -17.61
CA GLN A 223 43.19 94.98 -18.80
C GLN A 223 42.92 96.40 -19.32
N ASN A 224 41.67 96.87 -19.27
CA ASN A 224 41.31 98.24 -19.61
C ASN A 224 41.93 99.25 -18.63
N ALA A 225 41.83 99.01 -17.31
CA ALA A 225 42.44 99.88 -16.30
C ALA A 225 43.98 99.92 -16.39
N GLU A 226 44.63 98.80 -16.73
CA GLU A 226 46.08 98.76 -17.01
C GLU A 226 46.45 99.58 -18.26
N ASN A 227 45.64 99.51 -19.31
CA ASN A 227 45.83 100.32 -20.52
C ASN A 227 45.61 101.81 -20.24
N GLU A 228 44.58 102.18 -19.47
CA GLU A 228 44.34 103.56 -19.01
C GLU A 228 45.48 104.07 -18.12
N LEU A 229 45.99 103.26 -17.18
CA LEU A 229 47.16 103.60 -16.36
C LEU A 229 48.41 103.80 -17.23
N ARG A 230 48.59 102.99 -18.29
CA ARG A 230 49.68 103.15 -19.27
C ARG A 230 49.55 104.47 -20.03
N ILE A 231 48.33 104.82 -20.46
CA ILE A 231 48.02 106.11 -21.11
C ILE A 231 48.21 107.29 -20.14
N LEU A 232 47.83 107.15 -18.87
CA LEU A 232 48.04 108.19 -17.85
C LEU A 232 49.54 108.38 -17.54
N LYS A 233 50.32 107.30 -17.46
CA LYS A 233 51.79 107.40 -17.31
C LYS A 233 52.46 108.04 -18.52
N THR A 234 52.06 107.70 -19.75
CA THR A 234 52.60 108.38 -20.94
C THR A 234 52.16 109.83 -21.02
N LYS A 235 50.89 110.15 -20.70
CA LYS A 235 50.41 111.54 -20.58
C LYS A 235 51.07 112.32 -19.46
N GLN A 236 51.48 111.67 -18.36
CA GLN A 236 52.27 112.31 -17.30
C GLN A 236 53.71 112.56 -17.74
N ALA A 237 54.33 111.64 -18.49
CA ALA A 237 55.65 111.85 -19.10
C ALA A 237 55.60 112.88 -20.26
N GLU A 238 54.47 113.02 -20.93
CA GLU A 238 54.15 114.14 -21.84
C GLU A 238 53.99 115.42 -21.05
N GLN A 239 53.14 115.50 -20.03
CA GLN A 239 53.04 116.67 -19.16
C GLN A 239 54.34 117.03 -18.44
N GLN A 240 55.26 116.10 -18.18
CA GLN A 240 56.60 116.43 -17.68
C GLN A 240 57.49 116.98 -18.79
N ARG A 241 57.51 116.38 -19.98
CA ARG A 241 58.21 116.94 -21.16
C ARG A 241 57.64 118.31 -21.56
N ASP A 242 56.33 118.48 -21.45
CA ASP A 242 55.58 119.71 -21.73
C ASP A 242 55.64 120.70 -20.57
N SER A 243 55.88 120.28 -19.33
CA SER A 243 56.17 121.20 -18.21
C SER A 243 57.62 121.67 -18.24
N ILE A 244 58.56 120.81 -18.63
CA ILE A 244 59.94 121.20 -18.96
C ILE A 244 59.94 122.09 -20.20
N SER A 245 59.21 121.72 -21.25
CA SER A 245 59.03 122.52 -22.47
C SER A 245 58.28 123.80 -22.17
N VAL A 246 57.29 123.82 -21.27
CA VAL A 246 56.63 125.04 -20.80
C VAL A 246 57.56 125.85 -19.90
N GLN A 247 58.46 125.28 -19.09
CA GLN A 247 59.51 126.07 -18.42
C GLN A 247 60.49 126.66 -19.45
N HIS A 248 60.82 125.94 -20.52
CA HIS A 248 61.63 126.45 -21.63
C HIS A 248 60.86 127.49 -22.47
N VAL A 249 59.55 127.33 -22.64
CA VAL A 249 58.64 128.23 -23.36
C VAL A 249 58.27 129.43 -22.50
N GLU A 250 58.25 129.32 -21.17
CA GLU A 250 58.06 130.39 -20.18
C GLU A 250 59.36 131.19 -20.02
N THR A 251 60.53 130.53 -20.12
CA THR A 251 61.83 131.20 -20.32
C THR A 251 61.88 131.88 -21.69
N LEU A 252 61.41 131.20 -22.75
CA LEU A 252 61.22 131.78 -24.08
C LEU A 252 60.06 132.77 -24.14
N LYS A 253 59.19 132.90 -23.13
CA LYS A 253 58.06 133.84 -23.01
C LYS A 253 58.32 134.92 -21.97
N GLN A 254 59.38 134.82 -21.18
CA GLN A 254 60.13 135.98 -20.73
C GLN A 254 60.86 136.60 -21.95
N LYS A 255 61.42 135.79 -22.86
CA LYS A 255 61.90 136.27 -24.18
C LYS A 255 60.77 136.67 -25.16
N VAL A 256 59.57 136.10 -25.07
CA VAL A 256 58.46 136.31 -26.05
C VAL A 256 57.32 137.15 -25.49
N MET A 257 57.17 137.43 -24.20
CA MET A 257 56.42 138.62 -23.75
C MET A 257 57.21 139.90 -24.10
N LYS A 258 58.53 139.76 -24.32
CA LYS A 258 59.35 140.74 -25.04
C LYS A 258 59.04 140.86 -26.54
N LEU A 259 58.27 139.92 -27.14
CA LEU A 259 57.98 139.78 -28.59
C LEU A 259 56.49 139.48 -28.93
N ARG A 260 55.60 139.52 -27.93
CA ARG A 260 54.13 139.35 -27.98
C ARG A 260 53.42 140.40 -27.13
N LYS A 261 54.16 141.45 -26.77
CA LYS A 261 53.63 142.82 -26.73
C LYS A 261 53.33 143.34 -28.17
N GLU A 262 53.14 142.44 -29.14
CA GLU A 262 53.32 142.67 -30.59
C GLU A 262 52.30 141.93 -31.56
N ASN A 263 51.27 141.09 -31.18
CA ASN A 263 50.28 140.36 -32.13
C ASN A 263 49.03 139.52 -31.55
N GLU A 264 47.91 139.10 -32.31
CA GLU A 264 46.45 138.72 -31.87
C GLU A 264 45.44 137.59 -32.70
N THR A 265 44.48 136.61 -32.19
CA THR A 265 43.12 135.78 -32.70
C THR A 265 42.69 134.12 -33.00
N ALA A 266 41.38 133.44 -32.95
CA ALA A 266 40.77 131.95 -33.42
C ALA A 266 39.22 131.21 -33.16
N THR A 267 38.60 130.00 -33.75
CA THR A 267 37.12 129.22 -33.63
C THR A 267 36.60 127.65 -34.15
N THR A 268 35.38 126.87 -33.86
CA THR A 268 34.72 125.38 -34.29
C THR A 268 33.09 124.85 -34.06
N ALA A 269 32.22 123.67 -34.18
CA ALA A 269 31.79 122.17 -34.79
C ALA A 269 30.30 121.29 -34.50
N ALA A 270 29.73 120.06 -35.07
CA ALA A 270 28.35 119.14 -34.86
C ALA A 270 27.95 117.60 -35.58
N ALA A 271 26.89 116.57 -35.68
CA ALA A 271 25.52 115.78 -35.17
C ALA A 271 24.78 114.35 -35.88
N ALA A 272 23.71 113.42 -35.44
CA ALA A 272 22.95 112.08 -36.10
C ALA A 272 21.59 111.09 -35.57
N GLY A 273 20.89 109.95 -36.19
CA GLY A 273 19.71 108.86 -35.72
C GLY A 273 18.77 107.62 -36.55
N GLY A 274 17.82 106.59 -36.06
CA GLY A 274 16.76 105.49 -36.77
C GLY A 274 15.90 104.07 -36.17
N ARG A 275 14.78 103.25 -36.73
CA ARG A 275 13.89 101.90 -36.24
C ARG A 275 12.73 100.87 -37.07
N LEU A 276 11.99 99.64 -36.66
CA LEU A 276 10.95 98.51 -37.37
C LEU A 276 9.82 97.34 -36.70
N LEU A 277 8.92 96.32 -37.31
CA LEU A 277 7.72 95.25 -36.80
C LEU A 277 6.92 93.85 -37.55
N ARG A 278 5.93 92.85 -37.04
CA ARG A 278 5.09 91.50 -37.65
C ARG A 278 3.76 90.52 -37.02
N ASN A 279 2.94 89.43 -37.59
CA ASN A 279 1.74 88.37 -37.04
C ASN A 279 0.89 86.99 -37.78
N PHE A 280 -0.11 86.01 -37.27
CA PHE A 280 -1.01 84.70 -37.89
C PHE A 280 -2.23 83.61 -37.18
N HIS A 281 -3.12 82.57 -37.76
CA HIS A 281 -4.25 81.45 -37.17
C HIS A 281 -5.20 80.14 -37.92
N CYS A 282 -6.10 79.09 -37.36
CA CYS A 282 -7.11 77.85 -37.94
C CYS A 282 -8.29 76.88 -37.05
N PHE A 283 -9.21 75.69 -37.11
CA PHE A 283 -10.07 74.43 -37.83
C PHE A 283 -11.22 73.39 -36.98
N SER A 284 -12.17 72.22 -37.08
CA SER A 284 -13.14 71.08 -37.85
C SER A 284 -14.13 69.79 -37.14
N GLN A 285 -15.24 68.91 -37.63
CA GLN A 285 -16.16 67.63 -36.99
C GLN A 285 -17.45 66.60 -37.63
N GLY A 286 -18.04 65.30 -37.18
CA GLY A 286 -19.49 64.45 -37.36
C GLY A 286 -19.98 62.75 -37.44
N TYR A 287 -21.25 62.03 -37.12
CA TYR A 287 -21.89 60.46 -37.36
C TYR A 287 -23.36 59.65 -36.80
N LYS A 288 -24.12 58.44 -37.25
CA LYS A 288 -25.27 57.36 -36.61
C LYS A 288 -26.32 56.10 -37.26
N ASP A 289 -26.98 55.00 -36.52
CA ASP A 289 -28.28 53.91 -36.32
C ASP A 289 -29.23 52.66 -37.12
N ALA A 290 -30.01 51.52 -36.56
CA ALA A 290 -31.22 50.45 -37.05
C ALA A 290 -31.91 49.00 -36.34
N LEU A 291 -33.17 48.23 -36.58
CA LEU A 291 -33.79 46.71 -36.18
C LEU A 291 -35.39 45.98 -36.33
N MET A 292 -35.87 44.58 -36.29
CA MET A 292 -37.30 43.74 -35.93
C MET A 292 -37.99 42.18 -36.34
N GLU A 293 -39.01 41.41 -35.60
CA GLU A 293 -40.29 40.30 -35.64
C GLU A 293 -40.72 38.64 -36.01
N ALA A 294 -41.89 37.84 -35.57
CA ALA A 294 -42.55 36.34 -35.90
C ALA A 294 -43.96 35.50 -35.26
N GLN A 295 -44.65 34.25 -35.67
CA GLN A 295 -45.84 33.24 -35.07
C GLN A 295 -46.56 31.85 -35.85
N VAL A 296 -47.58 30.79 -35.69
CA VAL A 296 -48.70 29.90 -34.83
C VAL A 296 -49.59 28.51 -35.42
N LEU A 297 -50.53 27.57 -34.77
CA LEU A 297 -51.28 26.14 -35.19
C LEU A 297 -52.69 25.35 -34.55
N ARG A 298 -53.42 24.16 -35.02
CA ARG A 298 -54.65 23.19 -34.41
C ARG A 298 -55.31 21.69 -34.96
N VAL A 299 -56.47 20.93 -34.47
CA VAL A 299 -57.02 19.37 -34.62
C VAL A 299 -58.62 18.72 -34.38
N SER A 300 -59.24 17.48 -34.82
CA SER A 300 -60.53 16.56 -34.31
C SER A 300 -61.12 15.08 -34.88
N TYR A 301 -62.34 14.43 -34.50
CA TYR A 301 -62.93 12.95 -34.64
C TYR A 301 -64.54 12.66 -34.68
N ILE A 302 -65.15 11.42 -34.96
CA ILE A 302 -66.57 10.91 -34.57
C ILE A 302 -66.97 9.37 -34.86
N SER A 303 -68.17 8.84 -34.44
CA SER A 303 -68.57 7.41 -34.19
C SER A 303 -70.00 6.87 -34.63
N GLU A 304 -70.55 5.82 -33.95
CA GLU A 304 -71.93 5.21 -33.95
C GLU A 304 -72.34 4.16 -35.05
N SER A 305 -73.43 3.37 -34.94
CA SER A 305 -73.97 2.47 -33.86
C SER A 305 -75.14 1.60 -34.44
N ASP A 306 -76.04 1.07 -33.60
CA ASP A 306 -77.43 0.68 -33.90
C ASP A 306 -77.74 -0.40 -34.98
N LYS A 307 -77.73 -1.68 -34.55
CA LYS A 307 -78.50 -2.80 -35.16
C LYS A 307 -78.65 -4.02 -34.24
N ARG A 308 -78.99 -3.78 -32.96
CA ARG A 308 -79.46 -4.81 -32.01
C ARG A 308 -81.00 -4.83 -31.98
N GLN A 309 -81.59 -5.72 -31.17
CA GLN A 309 -83.00 -5.64 -30.73
C GLN A 309 -84.09 -5.94 -31.78
N ALA A 310 -83.86 -6.89 -32.69
CA ALA A 310 -84.88 -7.35 -33.68
C ALA A 310 -85.03 -8.88 -33.83
N LEU A 311 -84.13 -9.70 -33.28
CA LEU A 311 -84.16 -11.18 -33.42
C LEU A 311 -84.59 -11.91 -32.13
N GLU A 312 -85.14 -11.16 -31.17
CA GLU A 312 -85.07 -11.46 -29.74
C GLU A 312 -86.17 -12.39 -29.22
N SER A 313 -87.25 -12.62 -29.98
CA SER A 313 -88.41 -13.41 -29.54
C SER A 313 -88.53 -14.78 -30.22
N HIS A 314 -88.03 -14.94 -31.45
CA HIS A 314 -87.84 -16.28 -32.06
C HIS A 314 -86.76 -17.10 -31.30
N MET A 315 -86.07 -16.47 -30.36
CA MET A 315 -85.20 -17.16 -29.41
C MET A 315 -85.96 -18.12 -28.49
N LYS A 316 -87.21 -17.85 -28.04
CA LYS A 316 -87.68 -18.38 -26.75
C LYS A 316 -87.95 -19.90 -26.66
N PHE A 317 -88.57 -20.51 -27.67
CA PHE A 317 -88.74 -21.98 -27.69
C PHE A 317 -87.47 -22.69 -28.15
N HIS A 318 -86.74 -22.04 -29.07
CA HIS A 318 -85.39 -22.44 -29.42
C HIS A 318 -84.46 -22.41 -28.20
N THR A 319 -84.66 -21.54 -27.19
CA THR A 319 -83.82 -21.48 -25.98
C THR A 319 -84.02 -22.63 -25.02
N GLU A 320 -85.06 -23.47 -25.09
CA GLU A 320 -85.16 -24.60 -24.14
C GLU A 320 -84.51 -25.87 -24.72
N SER A 321 -84.77 -26.15 -26.00
CA SER A 321 -84.02 -27.19 -26.74
C SER A 321 -82.58 -26.78 -27.03
N ARG A 322 -82.30 -25.47 -27.21
CA ARG A 322 -80.93 -24.96 -27.00
C ARG A 322 -80.55 -25.19 -25.55
N ASN A 323 -81.10 -24.57 -24.50
CA ASN A 323 -80.56 -24.67 -23.12
C ASN A 323 -80.12 -26.06 -22.68
N LEU A 324 -80.74 -27.17 -23.10
CA LEU A 324 -80.18 -28.52 -22.88
C LEU A 324 -79.01 -28.88 -23.82
N LYS A 325 -79.15 -28.72 -25.16
CA LYS A 325 -78.02 -28.88 -26.09
C LYS A 325 -76.88 -27.89 -25.82
N GLU A 326 -77.20 -26.69 -25.38
CA GLU A 326 -76.39 -25.51 -25.12
C GLU A 326 -75.86 -25.53 -23.68
N GLU A 327 -76.45 -26.23 -22.71
CA GLU A 327 -75.74 -26.61 -21.47
C GLU A 327 -74.78 -27.76 -21.73
N LEU A 328 -75.10 -28.70 -22.63
CA LEU A 328 -74.15 -29.74 -23.07
C LEU A 328 -73.01 -29.16 -23.92
N GLU A 329 -73.32 -28.21 -24.80
CA GLU A 329 -72.37 -27.50 -25.67
C GLU A 329 -71.66 -26.39 -24.90
N LYS A 330 -72.26 -25.79 -23.84
CA LYS A 330 -71.53 -25.05 -22.80
C LYS A 330 -70.70 -25.98 -21.93
N ALA A 331 -71.10 -27.20 -21.62
CA ALA A 331 -70.27 -28.13 -20.85
C ALA A 331 -69.04 -28.56 -21.68
N ASN A 332 -69.24 -28.90 -22.95
CA ASN A 332 -68.17 -29.23 -23.88
C ASN A 332 -67.31 -28.01 -24.26
N THR A 333 -67.88 -26.80 -24.41
CA THR A 333 -67.06 -25.60 -24.61
C THR A 333 -66.47 -25.04 -23.31
N ARG A 334 -67.04 -25.32 -22.12
CA ARG A 334 -66.37 -25.10 -20.82
C ARG A 334 -65.20 -26.09 -20.68
N LEU A 335 -65.36 -27.35 -21.09
CA LEU A 335 -64.29 -28.35 -21.13
C LEU A 335 -63.20 -27.98 -22.13
N LEU A 336 -63.53 -27.74 -23.41
CA LEU A 336 -62.57 -27.31 -24.42
C LEU A 336 -61.96 -25.95 -24.10
N SER A 337 -62.70 -24.99 -23.54
CA SER A 337 -62.14 -23.72 -23.06
C SER A 337 -61.27 -23.91 -21.82
N MET A 338 -61.53 -24.91 -20.98
CA MET A 338 -60.69 -25.27 -19.84
C MET A 338 -59.44 -26.05 -20.28
N GLU A 339 -59.53 -26.93 -21.28
CA GLU A 339 -58.39 -27.61 -21.90
C GLU A 339 -57.53 -26.63 -22.69
N GLU A 340 -58.13 -25.72 -23.45
CA GLU A 340 -57.42 -24.61 -24.10
C GLU A 340 -56.87 -23.61 -23.07
N LYS A 341 -57.59 -23.27 -22.00
CA LYS A 341 -57.05 -22.42 -20.93
C LYS A 341 -55.87 -23.11 -20.27
N ASN A 342 -56.01 -24.36 -19.85
CA ASN A 342 -54.93 -25.14 -19.23
C ASN A 342 -53.75 -25.30 -20.19
N LYS A 343 -53.99 -25.50 -21.50
CA LYS A 343 -52.93 -25.53 -22.52
C LYS A 343 -52.24 -24.18 -22.67
N ARG A 344 -52.99 -23.08 -22.77
CA ARG A 344 -52.44 -21.70 -22.81
C ARG A 344 -51.70 -21.36 -21.52
N GLU A 345 -52.15 -21.86 -20.38
CA GLU A 345 -51.56 -21.67 -19.05
C GLU A 345 -50.27 -22.49 -18.90
N ILE A 346 -50.23 -23.71 -19.43
CA ILE A 346 -49.00 -24.52 -19.58
C ILE A 346 -48.03 -23.86 -20.57
N GLU A 347 -48.50 -23.34 -21.70
CA GLU A 347 -47.68 -22.61 -22.67
C GLU A 347 -47.15 -21.28 -22.09
N GLN A 348 -47.95 -20.56 -21.30
CA GLN A 348 -47.51 -19.36 -20.55
C GLN A 348 -46.52 -19.70 -19.44
N LEU A 349 -46.71 -20.81 -18.71
CA LEU A 349 -45.75 -21.29 -17.72
C LEU A 349 -44.44 -21.74 -18.38
N LYS A 350 -44.51 -22.38 -19.55
CA LYS A 350 -43.33 -22.78 -20.34
C LYS A 350 -42.57 -21.56 -20.86
N LEU A 351 -43.25 -20.61 -21.49
CA LEU A 351 -42.67 -19.33 -21.92
C LEU A 351 -42.11 -18.53 -20.73
N GLY A 352 -42.81 -18.53 -19.59
CA GLY A 352 -42.32 -17.94 -18.34
C GLY A 352 -41.04 -18.60 -17.83
N SER A 353 -40.95 -19.93 -17.89
CA SER A 353 -39.75 -20.68 -17.52
C SER A 353 -38.58 -20.43 -18.48
N GLU A 354 -38.84 -20.33 -19.79
CA GLU A 354 -37.84 -20.02 -20.82
C GLU A 354 -37.35 -18.58 -20.69
N MET A 355 -38.25 -17.61 -20.50
CA MET A 355 -37.87 -16.22 -20.21
C MET A 355 -37.06 -16.10 -18.92
N ASN A 356 -37.44 -16.83 -17.86
CA ASN A 356 -36.67 -16.83 -16.61
C ASN A 356 -35.30 -17.49 -16.75
N SER A 357 -35.19 -18.59 -17.52
CA SER A 357 -33.91 -19.24 -17.85
C SER A 357 -33.01 -18.30 -18.63
N ASN A 358 -33.52 -17.71 -19.72
CA ASN A 358 -32.76 -16.77 -20.55
C ASN A 358 -32.40 -15.50 -19.76
N ALA A 359 -33.24 -15.03 -18.83
CA ALA A 359 -32.93 -13.90 -17.96
C ALA A 359 -31.86 -14.26 -16.90
N LEU A 360 -31.80 -15.51 -16.44
CA LEU A 360 -30.74 -16.00 -15.55
C LEU A 360 -29.42 -16.16 -16.30
N GLU A 361 -29.45 -16.74 -17.51
CA GLU A 361 -28.29 -16.94 -18.37
C GLU A 361 -27.67 -15.61 -18.82
N ASN A 362 -28.48 -14.63 -19.22
CA ASN A 362 -28.00 -13.27 -19.51
C ASN A 362 -27.39 -12.60 -18.27
N LYS A 363 -27.98 -12.76 -17.08
CA LYS A 363 -27.39 -12.25 -15.82
C LYS A 363 -26.06 -12.91 -15.50
N LEU A 364 -25.94 -14.23 -15.71
CA LEU A 364 -24.70 -14.98 -15.49
C LEU A 364 -23.62 -14.55 -16.49
N SER A 365 -23.98 -14.39 -17.76
CA SER A 365 -23.08 -13.88 -18.81
C SER A 365 -22.57 -12.47 -18.49
N CYS A 366 -23.45 -11.54 -18.11
CA CYS A 366 -23.05 -10.20 -17.65
C CYS A 366 -22.16 -10.24 -16.39
N ALA A 367 -22.42 -11.15 -15.45
CA ALA A 367 -21.58 -11.31 -14.25
C ALA A 367 -20.17 -11.83 -14.60
N LEU A 368 -20.05 -12.79 -15.53
CA LEU A 368 -18.77 -13.31 -16.01
C LEU A 368 -17.99 -12.24 -16.80
N VAL A 369 -18.66 -11.44 -17.64
CA VAL A 369 -18.04 -10.30 -18.33
C VAL A 369 -17.55 -9.26 -17.32
N GLN A 370 -18.35 -8.93 -16.29
CA GLN A 370 -17.93 -8.01 -15.23
C GLN A 370 -16.75 -8.57 -14.41
N GLN A 371 -16.72 -9.87 -14.14
CA GLN A 371 -15.59 -10.52 -13.47
C GLN A 371 -14.31 -10.40 -14.31
N ALA A 372 -14.37 -10.68 -15.61
CA ALA A 372 -13.21 -10.55 -16.52
C ALA A 372 -12.72 -9.09 -16.64
N ILE A 373 -13.64 -8.11 -16.65
CA ILE A 373 -13.29 -6.68 -16.60
C ILE A 373 -12.58 -6.33 -15.29
N ASN A 374 -13.10 -6.78 -14.15
CA ASN A 374 -12.50 -6.53 -12.84
C ASN A 374 -11.10 -7.14 -12.73
N GLU A 375 -10.92 -8.37 -13.23
CA GLU A 375 -9.63 -9.06 -13.25
C GLU A 375 -8.61 -8.36 -14.17
N ALA A 376 -9.04 -7.88 -15.34
CA ALA A 376 -8.19 -7.06 -16.22
C ALA A 376 -7.75 -5.74 -15.56
N VAL A 377 -8.66 -5.06 -14.85
CA VAL A 377 -8.34 -3.83 -14.09
C VAL A 377 -7.38 -4.10 -12.94
N ILE A 378 -7.56 -5.19 -12.19
CA ILE A 378 -6.63 -5.60 -11.12
C ILE A 378 -5.23 -5.87 -11.69
N ASN A 379 -5.13 -6.57 -12.82
CA ASN A 379 -3.85 -6.85 -13.47
C ASN A 379 -3.15 -5.58 -13.99
N GLN A 380 -3.90 -4.62 -14.55
CA GLN A 380 -3.37 -3.31 -14.95
C GLN A 380 -2.82 -2.53 -13.75
N LEU A 381 -3.59 -2.43 -12.66
CA LEU A 381 -3.18 -1.74 -11.43
C LEU A 381 -1.95 -2.39 -10.78
N ASN A 382 -1.82 -3.71 -10.83
CA ASN A 382 -0.63 -4.41 -10.34
C ASN A 382 0.62 -4.09 -11.19
N MET A 383 0.48 -3.97 -12.51
CA MET A 383 1.59 -3.54 -13.39
C MET A 383 2.01 -2.10 -13.12
N GLU A 384 1.05 -1.19 -12.92
CA GLU A 384 1.33 0.21 -12.55
C GLU A 384 1.99 0.32 -11.17
N LEU A 385 1.56 -0.47 -10.19
CA LEU A 385 2.14 -0.52 -8.85
C LEU A 385 3.61 -0.96 -8.85
N GLU A 386 3.95 -2.04 -9.56
CA GLU A 386 5.34 -2.50 -9.66
C GLU A 386 6.22 -1.54 -10.48
N ALA A 387 5.66 -0.88 -11.50
CA ALA A 387 6.36 0.19 -12.22
C ALA A 387 6.66 1.42 -11.33
N HIS A 388 5.70 1.85 -10.51
CA HIS A 388 5.91 2.92 -9.53
C HIS A 388 6.92 2.54 -8.45
N LYS A 389 6.89 1.28 -7.98
CA LYS A 389 7.85 0.75 -7.01
C LYS A 389 9.28 0.74 -7.56
N ALA A 390 9.49 0.23 -8.78
CA ALA A 390 10.79 0.30 -9.45
C ALA A 390 11.30 1.74 -9.66
N HIS A 391 10.39 2.70 -9.88
CA HIS A 391 10.74 4.13 -9.95
C HIS A 391 11.14 4.71 -8.57
N ILE A 392 10.47 4.29 -7.49
CA ILE A 392 10.83 4.67 -6.11
C ILE A 392 12.20 4.09 -5.73
N ASP A 393 12.47 2.83 -6.07
CA ASP A 393 13.77 2.18 -5.82
C ASP A 393 14.91 2.87 -6.58
N MET A 394 14.66 3.30 -7.82
CA MET A 394 15.60 4.09 -8.62
C MET A 394 15.89 5.46 -7.99
N LEU A 395 14.86 6.20 -7.59
CA LEU A 395 15.02 7.50 -6.93
C LEU A 395 15.71 7.39 -5.56
N SER A 396 15.42 6.33 -4.80
CA SER A 396 16.04 6.07 -3.51
C SER A 396 17.53 5.76 -3.67
N SER A 397 17.89 4.93 -4.66
CA SER A 397 19.28 4.60 -4.99
C SER A 397 20.07 5.85 -5.38
N ARG A 398 19.48 6.71 -6.21
CA ARG A 398 20.09 7.98 -6.62
C ARG A 398 20.25 8.95 -5.44
N LEU A 399 19.25 9.07 -4.58
CA LEU A 399 19.34 9.93 -3.38
C LEU A 399 20.45 9.43 -2.42
N GLU A 400 20.66 8.11 -2.33
CA GLU A 400 21.75 7.52 -1.56
C GLU A 400 23.14 7.78 -2.19
N GLU A 401 23.21 8.00 -3.51
CA GLU A 401 24.42 8.40 -4.24
C GLU A 401 24.69 9.90 -4.07
N ASP A 402 23.70 10.75 -4.34
CA ASP A 402 23.75 12.20 -4.12
C ASP A 402 24.14 12.54 -2.65
N LEU A 403 23.64 11.78 -1.66
CA LEU A 403 24.02 11.92 -0.25
C LEU A 403 25.48 11.55 0.05
N LYS A 404 26.04 10.53 -0.62
CA LYS A 404 27.45 10.15 -0.43
C LYS A 404 28.39 11.22 -0.97
N ASP A 405 28.07 11.78 -2.13
CA ASP A 405 28.86 12.86 -2.73
C ASP A 405 28.85 14.12 -1.84
N VAL A 406 27.70 14.50 -1.27
CA VAL A 406 27.63 15.61 -0.30
C VAL A 406 28.48 15.33 0.95
N ILE A 407 28.41 14.12 1.51
CA ILE A 407 29.22 13.73 2.69
C ILE A 407 30.73 13.75 2.36
N ILE A 408 31.13 13.38 1.15
CA ILE A 408 32.53 13.46 0.69
C ILE A 408 32.96 14.93 0.63
N VAL A 409 32.19 15.81 0.00
CA VAL A 409 32.50 17.24 -0.12
C VAL A 409 32.60 17.93 1.25
N GLU A 410 31.62 17.73 2.14
CA GLU A 410 31.67 18.30 3.50
C GLU A 410 32.91 17.82 4.28
N GLN A 411 33.31 16.55 4.11
CA GLN A 411 34.48 16.00 4.78
C GLN A 411 35.80 16.47 4.13
N GLU A 412 35.84 16.79 2.84
CA GLU A 412 36.98 17.46 2.20
C GLU A 412 37.12 18.93 2.64
N GLU A 413 36.02 19.70 2.70
CA GLU A 413 36.04 21.08 3.21
C GLU A 413 36.48 21.13 4.68
N LYS A 414 35.99 20.23 5.51
CA LYS A 414 36.41 20.05 6.91
C LYS A 414 37.90 19.71 7.03
N ASN A 415 38.43 18.87 6.13
CA ASN A 415 39.85 18.54 6.07
C ASN A 415 40.71 19.73 5.58
N ASP A 416 40.18 20.61 4.73
CA ASP A 416 40.84 21.86 4.33
C ASP A 416 40.81 22.91 5.45
N MET A 417 39.70 23.06 6.16
CA MET A 417 39.61 23.93 7.35
C MET A 417 40.57 23.49 8.46
N HIS A 418 40.75 22.19 8.69
CA HIS A 418 41.76 21.69 9.64
C HIS A 418 43.19 22.10 9.22
N ARG A 419 43.56 21.88 7.95
CA ARG A 419 44.87 22.29 7.41
C ARG A 419 45.11 23.80 7.50
N LYS A 420 44.06 24.62 7.28
CA LYS A 420 44.11 26.08 7.47
C LYS A 420 44.33 26.46 8.94
N LEU A 421 43.67 25.77 9.88
CA LEU A 421 43.83 25.99 11.32
C LEU A 421 45.23 25.60 11.80
N ASP A 422 45.74 24.44 11.40
CA ASP A 422 47.09 23.97 11.72
C ASP A 422 48.16 24.96 11.23
N ASN A 423 48.01 25.47 10.00
CA ASN A 423 48.90 26.47 9.44
C ASN A 423 48.87 27.79 10.24
N ALA A 424 47.68 28.29 10.60
CA ALA A 424 47.53 29.50 11.39
C ALA A 424 48.09 29.35 12.82
N GLU A 425 47.91 28.18 13.46
CA GLU A 425 48.49 27.91 14.78
C GLU A 425 50.02 27.85 14.72
N ASN A 426 50.59 27.24 13.68
CA ASN A 426 52.04 27.19 13.46
C ASN A 426 52.63 28.57 13.14
N GLU A 427 51.95 29.41 12.36
CA GLU A 427 52.35 30.80 12.15
C GLU A 427 52.31 31.61 13.46
N CYS A 428 51.25 31.45 14.26
CA CYS A 428 51.13 32.09 15.57
C CYS A 428 52.25 31.68 16.54
N LYS A 429 52.57 30.37 16.61
CA LYS A 429 53.71 29.82 17.38
C LYS A 429 55.04 30.42 16.91
N SER A 430 55.25 30.53 15.59
CA SER A 430 56.45 31.13 15.00
C SER A 430 56.60 32.62 15.37
N ASN A 431 55.54 33.40 15.19
CA ASN A 431 55.49 34.82 15.53
C ASN A 431 55.72 35.07 17.04
N LEU A 432 55.11 34.25 17.91
CA LEU A 432 55.34 34.31 19.36
C LEU A 432 56.80 33.98 19.71
N THR A 433 57.39 32.97 19.09
CA THR A 433 58.80 32.58 19.29
C THR A 433 59.76 33.71 18.86
N ALA A 434 59.46 34.37 17.72
CA ALA A 434 60.22 35.52 17.25
C ALA A 434 60.13 36.73 18.21
N LEU A 435 58.93 37.02 18.74
CA LEU A 435 58.73 38.09 19.74
C LEU A 435 59.45 37.79 21.06
N LEU A 436 59.36 36.56 21.57
CA LEU A 436 60.08 36.13 22.77
C LEU A 436 61.60 36.25 22.58
N THR A 437 62.13 35.77 21.46
CA THR A 437 63.56 35.89 21.11
C THR A 437 64.00 37.37 21.07
N LYS A 438 63.21 38.23 20.42
CA LYS A 438 63.45 39.68 20.34
C LYS A 438 63.41 40.36 21.72
N SER A 439 62.54 39.89 22.62
CA SER A 439 62.46 40.36 24.01
C SER A 439 63.69 39.94 24.82
N ILE A 440 64.10 38.66 24.74
CA ILE A 440 65.29 38.13 25.40
C ILE A 440 66.57 38.86 24.95
N LEU A 441 66.70 39.16 23.65
CA LEU A 441 67.82 39.94 23.14
C LEU A 441 67.83 41.39 23.67
N LYS A 442 66.66 42.05 23.79
CA LYS A 442 66.55 43.37 24.45
C LYS A 442 66.95 43.32 25.93
N MET A 443 66.51 42.30 26.67
CA MET A 443 66.87 42.15 28.09
C MET A 443 68.37 41.96 28.27
N LYS A 444 69.01 41.10 27.47
CA LYS A 444 70.48 40.90 27.49
C LYS A 444 71.24 42.18 27.15
N LEU A 445 70.77 42.98 26.20
CA LEU A 445 71.39 44.28 25.88
C LEU A 445 71.26 45.28 27.05
N ALA A 446 70.10 45.36 27.69
CA ALA A 446 69.88 46.21 28.86
C ALA A 446 70.66 45.74 30.11
N GLU A 447 70.97 44.44 30.20
CA GLU A 447 71.88 43.87 31.20
C GLU A 447 73.33 44.30 30.93
N GLN A 448 73.83 44.08 29.71
CA GLN A 448 75.16 44.51 29.30
C GLN A 448 75.38 46.03 29.47
N GLN A 449 74.33 46.84 29.26
CA GLN A 449 74.38 48.28 29.54
C GLN A 449 74.47 48.60 31.05
N ARG A 450 73.71 47.91 31.90
CA ARG A 450 73.81 48.05 33.37
C ARG A 450 75.20 47.66 33.87
N ASP A 451 75.77 46.56 33.36
CA ASP A 451 77.12 46.11 33.71
C ASP A 451 78.18 47.12 33.27
N SER A 452 78.08 47.66 32.05
CA SER A 452 78.99 48.70 31.55
C SER A 452 78.95 49.97 32.42
N VAL A 453 77.76 50.44 32.80
CA VAL A 453 77.59 51.59 33.71
C VAL A 453 78.12 51.28 35.12
N SER A 454 77.91 50.06 35.62
CA SER A 454 78.45 49.61 36.90
C SER A 454 79.98 49.63 36.91
N ILE A 455 80.60 49.07 35.86
CA ILE A 455 82.06 49.09 35.67
C ILE A 455 82.60 50.53 35.60
N GLN A 456 81.96 51.41 34.82
CA GLN A 456 82.34 52.84 34.77
C GLN A 456 82.21 53.54 36.13
N HIS A 457 81.19 53.21 36.93
CA HIS A 457 81.00 53.76 38.26
C HIS A 457 82.07 53.26 39.24
N VAL A 458 82.42 51.96 39.19
CA VAL A 458 83.52 51.37 39.97
C VAL A 458 84.86 51.99 39.60
N GLU A 459 85.15 52.19 38.30
CA GLU A 459 86.36 52.85 37.84
C GLU A 459 86.43 54.32 38.31
N THR A 460 85.29 55.03 38.29
CA THR A 460 85.17 56.41 38.81
C THR A 460 85.36 56.48 40.33
N LEU A 461 84.81 55.53 41.09
CA LEU A 461 85.02 55.42 42.54
C LEU A 461 86.49 55.10 42.87
N LYS A 462 87.10 54.17 42.13
CA LYS A 462 88.53 53.80 42.23
C LYS A 462 89.44 55.01 41.97
N GLN A 463 89.13 55.84 40.99
CA GLN A 463 89.81 57.13 40.76
C GLN A 463 89.60 58.12 41.93
N LYS A 464 88.37 58.29 42.43
CA LYS A 464 88.09 59.16 43.59
C LYS A 464 88.82 58.70 44.86
N VAL A 465 88.81 57.40 45.16
CA VAL A 465 89.55 56.83 46.30
C VAL A 465 91.06 57.02 46.14
N MET A 466 91.59 56.90 44.91
CA MET A 466 93.01 57.18 44.64
C MET A 466 93.37 58.67 44.84
N LYS A 467 92.48 59.59 44.45
CA LYS A 467 92.64 61.04 44.69
C LYS A 467 92.58 61.36 46.19
N LEU A 468 91.57 60.83 46.90
CA LEU A 468 91.43 60.98 48.35
C LEU A 468 92.62 60.39 49.11
N ARG A 469 93.19 59.25 48.68
CA ARG A 469 94.43 58.71 49.27
C ARG A 469 95.61 59.67 49.12
N LYS A 470 95.83 60.25 47.93
CA LYS A 470 96.87 61.26 47.70
C LYS A 470 96.65 62.53 48.53
N GLU A 471 95.41 62.99 48.66
CA GLU A 471 95.04 64.13 49.49
C GLU A 471 95.25 63.85 50.98
N ASN A 472 94.89 62.66 51.45
CA ASN A 472 95.05 62.26 52.85
C ASN A 472 96.53 62.00 53.20
N GLU A 473 97.35 61.50 52.27
CA GLU A 473 98.82 61.47 52.42
C GLU A 473 99.46 62.87 52.40
N SER A 474 98.89 63.82 51.66
CA SER A 474 99.32 65.22 51.68
C SER A 474 98.95 65.88 53.01
N LEU A 475 97.74 65.63 53.53
CA LEU A 475 97.30 66.09 54.84
C LEU A 475 98.12 65.46 55.97
N LYS A 476 98.41 64.15 55.94
CA LYS A 476 99.33 63.50 56.88
C LYS A 476 100.73 64.12 56.87
N ARG A 477 101.27 64.41 55.69
CA ARG A 477 102.55 65.13 55.58
C ARG A 477 102.49 66.53 56.17
N ARG A 478 101.39 67.26 55.97
CA ARG A 478 101.17 68.60 56.56
C ARG A 478 101.01 68.57 58.09
N LEU A 479 100.30 67.56 58.61
CA LEU A 479 100.15 67.32 60.05
C LEU A 479 101.50 66.99 60.71
N ALA A 480 102.24 66.04 60.12
CA ALA A 480 103.58 65.67 60.60
C ALA A 480 104.58 66.84 60.54
N SER A 481 104.44 67.78 59.59
CA SER A 481 105.24 69.02 59.62
C SER A 481 104.76 70.03 60.67
N SER A 482 103.47 70.13 60.96
CA SER A 482 102.96 71.05 62.00
C SER A 482 103.21 70.57 63.43
N GLU A 483 103.35 69.25 63.63
CA GLU A 483 103.69 68.65 64.95
C GLU A 483 105.20 68.73 65.27
N LEU A 484 106.03 69.25 64.36
CA LEU A 484 107.48 69.42 64.54
C LEU A 484 107.95 70.87 64.74
N ASP A 485 107.09 71.87 64.52
CA ASP A 485 107.39 73.30 64.77
C ASP A 485 106.99 73.75 66.21
N CYS A 486 106.74 72.82 67.13
CA CYS A 486 106.29 73.08 68.50
C CYS A 486 106.90 72.15 69.56
N SER A 487 108.24 72.00 69.58
CA SER A 487 109.02 71.60 70.76
C SER A 487 110.46 72.14 70.71
#